data_AF-A0A800BUN7-F1
#
_entry.id   AF-A0A800BUN7-F1
#
_cell.length_a   1.000
_cell.length_b   1.000
_cell.length_c   1.000
_cell.angle_alpha   90.00
_cell.angle_beta   90.00
_cell.angle_gamma   90.00
#
_symmetry.space_group_name_H-M   'P 1'
#
loop_
_entity.id
_entity.type
_entity.pdbx_description
1 polymer ?
#
loop_
_entity_poly.entity_id
_entity_poly.type
_entity_poly.pdbx_seq_one_letter_code
_entity_poly.pdbx_strand_id
1 'polypeptide(L)'
;MPRSQDAKVVLLLAGCGIVGTLVAVSLAVSIPKMVLKAYIGAMVLAIGVLILLQMHRHRRRARSGTGTGKTFSWRRLALIGLISSFNKGLSGGGYGPLLTGGQILAGREGKSAVGSTIFAEGFVCLVGFLAYLATQGPGKIDWGLTVPLVIGAVISAPLAALTTRKIPTEGLKLIIAIVTIVLGSWTLTGVLLSNH
;
A
#
# COMPACT_ATOMS: atom_id res chain seq x y z
N MET A 1 25.51 0.14 -12.49
CA MET A 1 24.65 1.35 -12.56
C MET A 1 23.36 1.01 -13.31
N PRO A 2 22.16 1.32 -12.79
CA PRO A 2 20.91 0.94 -13.46
C PRO A 2 20.72 1.74 -14.75
N ARG A 3 20.50 1.05 -15.88
CA ARG A 3 20.44 1.65 -17.23
C ARG A 3 19.12 2.36 -17.57
N SER A 4 18.00 2.06 -16.88
CA SER A 4 16.68 2.67 -17.16
C SER A 4 16.19 3.58 -16.03
N GLN A 5 15.34 4.57 -16.37
CA GLN A 5 14.70 5.45 -15.37
C GLN A 5 13.85 4.67 -14.37
N ASP A 6 13.18 3.59 -14.82
CA ASP A 6 12.38 2.72 -13.96
C ASP A 6 13.23 2.02 -12.89
N ALA A 7 14.41 1.53 -13.27
CA ALA A 7 15.30 0.86 -12.32
C ALA A 7 15.81 1.83 -11.22
N LYS A 8 16.06 3.10 -11.57
CA LYS A 8 16.42 4.14 -10.59
C LYS A 8 15.26 4.46 -9.65
N VAL A 9 14.03 4.52 -10.17
CA VAL A 9 12.82 4.74 -9.37
C VAL A 9 12.56 3.58 -8.43
N VAL A 10 12.66 2.35 -8.92
CA VAL A 10 12.56 1.13 -8.11
C VAL A 10 13.60 1.13 -6.99
N LEU A 11 14.86 1.42 -7.31
CA LEU A 11 15.93 1.42 -6.32
C LEU A 11 15.71 2.49 -5.24
N LEU A 12 15.27 3.68 -5.64
CA LEU A 12 14.93 4.74 -4.69
C LEU A 12 13.75 4.34 -3.79
N LEU A 13 12.68 3.80 -4.38
CA LEU A 13 11.51 3.37 -3.63
C LEU A 13 11.81 2.20 -2.70
N ALA A 14 12.64 1.26 -3.13
CA ALA A 14 13.11 0.17 -2.29
C ALA A 14 13.96 0.70 -1.13
N GLY A 15 14.91 1.61 -1.40
CA GLY A 15 15.76 2.23 -0.37
C GLY A 15 14.95 3.01 0.66
N CYS A 16 14.12 3.97 0.21
CA CYS A 16 13.22 4.70 1.09
C CYS A 16 12.25 3.77 1.82
N GLY A 17 11.84 2.68 1.16
CA GLY A 17 10.85 1.78 1.70
C GLY A 17 11.37 0.84 2.78
N ILE A 18 12.61 0.40 2.68
CA ILE A 18 13.29 -0.34 3.74
C ILE A 18 13.41 0.55 4.98
N VAL A 19 13.91 1.78 4.82
CA VAL A 19 14.06 2.73 5.94
C VAL A 19 12.70 3.01 6.59
N GLY A 20 11.69 3.35 5.79
CA GLY A 20 10.34 3.63 6.29
C GLY A 20 9.71 2.45 7.02
N THR A 21 9.90 1.23 6.50
CA THR A 21 9.37 0.01 7.13
C THR A 21 10.07 -0.33 8.43
N LEU A 22 11.41 -0.21 8.49
CA LEU A 22 12.16 -0.47 9.72
C LEU A 22 11.75 0.49 10.84
N VAL A 23 11.68 1.79 10.53
CA VAL A 23 11.23 2.81 11.50
C VAL A 23 9.79 2.54 11.95
N ALA A 24 8.89 2.19 11.03
CA ALA A 24 7.52 1.85 11.34
C ALA A 24 7.41 0.64 12.28
N VAL A 25 8.15 -0.44 12.02
CA VAL A 25 8.15 -1.64 12.84
C VAL A 25 8.71 -1.35 14.23
N SER A 26 9.83 -0.62 14.32
CA SER A 26 10.41 -0.22 15.62
C SER A 26 9.44 0.61 16.46
N LEU A 27 8.72 1.56 15.83
CA LEU A 27 7.69 2.35 16.51
C LEU A 27 6.46 1.53 16.87
N ALA A 28 6.02 0.61 16.00
CA ALA A 28 4.83 -0.21 16.22
C ALA A 28 4.93 -1.06 17.50
N VAL A 29 6.14 -1.50 17.87
CA VAL A 29 6.38 -2.27 19.11
C VAL A 29 6.15 -1.42 20.37
N SER A 30 6.33 -0.11 20.28
CA SER A 30 6.17 0.81 21.42
C SER A 30 4.74 1.36 21.56
N ILE A 31 3.88 1.15 20.56
CA ILE A 31 2.52 1.71 20.52
C ILE A 31 1.53 0.72 21.16
N PRO A 32 0.63 1.17 22.06
CA PRO A 32 -0.42 0.32 22.60
C PRO A 32 -1.28 -0.29 21.49
N LYS A 33 -1.61 -1.59 21.61
CA LYS A 33 -2.40 -2.33 20.60
C LYS A 33 -3.71 -1.64 20.23
N MET A 34 -4.32 -0.93 21.18
CA MET A 34 -5.53 -0.14 20.96
C MET A 34 -5.32 1.03 20.01
N VAL A 35 -4.26 1.83 20.24
CA VAL A 35 -3.89 2.96 19.39
C VAL A 35 -3.52 2.47 17.99
N LEU A 36 -2.79 1.36 17.90
CA LEU A 36 -2.44 0.75 16.61
C LEU A 36 -3.68 0.30 15.83
N LYS A 37 -4.62 -0.40 16.49
CA LYS A 37 -5.88 -0.82 15.85
C LYS A 37 -6.74 0.38 15.43
N ALA A 38 -6.84 1.41 16.26
CA ALA A 38 -7.55 2.65 15.93
C ALA A 38 -6.93 3.33 14.69
N TYR A 39 -5.60 3.42 14.67
CA TYR A 39 -4.86 3.97 13.53
C TYR A 39 -5.14 3.17 12.24
N ILE A 40 -5.07 1.84 12.29
CA ILE A 40 -5.37 0.97 11.13
C ILE A 40 -6.80 1.21 10.65
N GLY A 41 -7.79 1.20 11.54
CA GLY A 41 -9.20 1.45 11.19
C GLY A 41 -9.41 2.81 10.54
N ALA A 42 -8.84 3.87 11.12
CA ALA A 42 -8.90 5.23 10.56
C ALA A 42 -8.23 5.33 9.19
N MET A 43 -7.08 4.67 9.00
CA MET A 43 -6.36 4.64 7.73
C MET A 43 -7.14 3.92 6.64
N VAL A 44 -7.64 2.72 6.94
CA VAL A 44 -8.47 1.93 6.02
C VAL A 44 -9.69 2.74 5.59
N LEU A 45 -10.39 3.35 6.54
CA LEU A 45 -11.51 4.25 6.25
C LEU A 45 -11.11 5.42 5.34
N ALA A 46 -10.01 6.11 5.66
CA ALA A 46 -9.50 7.22 4.87
C ALA A 46 -9.14 6.80 3.44
N ILE A 47 -8.51 5.63 3.25
CA ILE A 47 -8.18 5.09 1.92
C ILE A 47 -9.46 4.82 1.12
N GLY A 48 -10.47 4.21 1.74
CA GLY A 48 -11.77 3.98 1.08
C GLY A 48 -12.42 5.28 0.62
N VAL A 49 -12.43 6.31 1.46
CA VAL A 49 -12.92 7.65 1.11
C VAL A 49 -12.07 8.28 0.00
N LEU A 50 -10.74 8.18 0.07
CA LEU A 50 -9.83 8.70 -0.96
C LEU A 50 -10.03 8.03 -2.32
N ILE A 51 -10.31 6.73 -2.37
CA ILE A 51 -10.64 6.03 -3.62
C ILE A 51 -11.93 6.59 -4.23
N LEU A 52 -12.98 6.80 -3.44
CA LEU A 52 -14.22 7.46 -3.92
C LEU A 52 -13.94 8.86 -4.47
N LEU A 53 -13.19 9.67 -3.72
CA LEU A 53 -12.85 11.04 -4.12
C LEU A 53 -12.00 11.05 -5.39
N GLN A 54 -11.03 10.14 -5.53
CA GLN A 54 -10.23 10.00 -6.74
C GLN A 54 -11.07 9.55 -7.92
N MET A 55 -12.00 8.60 -7.73
CA MET A 55 -12.92 8.18 -8.78
C MET A 55 -13.76 9.36 -9.30
N HIS A 56 -14.31 10.16 -8.39
CA HIS A 56 -15.07 11.38 -8.74
C HIS A 56 -14.19 12.42 -9.46
N ARG A 57 -12.98 12.67 -8.97
CA ARG A 57 -12.03 13.61 -9.60
C ARG A 57 -11.52 13.14 -10.95
N HIS A 58 -11.29 11.83 -11.13
CA HIS A 58 -10.87 11.24 -12.39
C HIS A 58 -11.96 11.41 -13.45
N ARG A 59 -13.23 11.14 -13.10
CA ARG A 59 -14.38 11.42 -13.98
C ARG A 59 -14.47 12.90 -14.39
N ARG A 60 -14.21 13.83 -13.45
CA ARG A 60 -14.17 15.26 -13.76
C ARG A 60 -12.98 15.66 -14.65
N ARG A 61 -11.79 15.12 -14.41
CA ARG A 61 -10.58 15.41 -15.21
C ARG A 61 -10.64 14.81 -16.62
N ALA A 62 -11.12 13.59 -16.76
CA ALA A 62 -11.36 12.97 -18.07
C ALA A 62 -12.31 13.82 -18.93
N ARG A 63 -13.22 14.56 -18.28
CA ARG A 63 -14.17 15.49 -18.92
C ARG A 63 -13.61 16.89 -19.16
N SER A 64 -12.45 17.23 -18.57
CA SER A 64 -11.88 18.58 -18.56
C SER A 64 -10.63 18.73 -19.44
N GLY A 65 -10.13 17.66 -20.07
CA GLY A 65 -9.01 17.72 -21.04
C GLY A 65 -7.66 18.23 -20.52
N THR A 66 -7.57 18.67 -19.26
CA THR A 66 -6.34 19.20 -18.66
C THR A 66 -5.35 18.09 -18.34
N GLY A 67 -4.43 17.84 -19.27
CA GLY A 67 -3.21 17.07 -19.02
C GLY A 67 -2.37 17.76 -17.95
N THR A 68 -2.15 17.11 -16.81
CA THR A 68 -1.21 17.61 -15.80
C THR A 68 0.21 17.53 -16.35
N GLY A 69 0.69 18.62 -16.97
CA GLY A 69 2.10 18.85 -17.25
C GLY A 69 2.86 19.04 -15.93
N LYS A 70 3.06 17.96 -15.17
CA LYS A 70 3.88 18.00 -13.95
C LYS A 70 5.28 17.51 -14.26
N THR A 71 6.23 18.41 -14.06
CA THR A 71 7.67 18.14 -14.08
C THR A 71 8.00 17.02 -13.09
N PHE A 72 8.78 16.04 -13.55
CA PHE A 72 9.21 14.93 -12.72
C PHE A 72 10.07 15.41 -11.55
N SER A 73 9.71 14.99 -10.32
CA SER A 73 10.42 15.40 -9.11
C SER A 73 10.86 14.20 -8.27
N TRP A 74 12.17 13.99 -8.21
CA TRP A 74 12.82 12.96 -7.39
C TRP A 74 12.55 13.12 -5.90
N ARG A 75 12.54 14.37 -5.40
CA ARG A 75 12.27 14.66 -3.97
C ARG A 75 10.84 14.26 -3.58
N ARG A 76 9.87 14.57 -4.45
CA ARG A 76 8.47 14.18 -4.23
C ARG A 76 8.31 12.67 -4.20
N LEU A 77 8.98 11.98 -5.12
CA LEU A 77 8.98 10.53 -5.19
C LEU A 77 9.59 9.88 -3.94
N ALA A 78 10.72 10.38 -3.45
CA ALA A 78 11.36 9.89 -2.23
C ALA A 78 10.45 10.07 -1.00
N LEU A 79 9.84 11.25 -0.85
CA LEU A 79 8.92 11.54 0.26
C LEU A 79 7.69 10.63 0.23
N ILE A 80 7.10 10.45 -0.95
CA ILE A 80 5.94 9.55 -1.13
C ILE A 80 6.33 8.10 -0.82
N GLY A 81 7.52 7.65 -1.27
CA GLY A 81 8.08 6.35 -0.94
C GLY A 81 8.19 6.13 0.56
N LEU A 82 8.82 7.07 1.26
CA LEU A 82 9.01 7.00 2.70
C LEU A 82 7.68 6.93 3.46
N ILE A 83 6.74 7.85 3.17
CA ILE A 83 5.44 7.91 3.85
C ILE A 83 4.62 6.66 3.55
N SER A 84 4.61 6.19 2.30
CA SER A 84 3.83 5.01 1.92
C SER A 84 4.39 3.76 2.59
N SER A 85 5.72 3.58 2.61
CA SER A 85 6.33 2.41 3.24
C SER A 85 6.25 2.46 4.76
N PHE A 86 6.34 3.63 5.37
CA PHE A 86 6.05 3.81 6.80
C PHE A 86 4.62 3.38 7.14
N ASN A 87 3.65 3.83 6.33
CA ASN A 87 2.26 3.44 6.46
C ASN A 87 2.07 1.92 6.28
N LYS A 88 2.77 1.32 5.30
CA LYS A 88 2.79 -0.13 5.08
C LYS A 88 3.36 -0.88 6.29
N GLY A 89 4.47 -0.43 6.86
CA GLY A 89 5.08 -1.07 8.03
C GLY A 89 4.19 -1.03 9.26
N LEU A 90 3.43 0.06 9.46
CA LEU A 90 2.51 0.21 10.60
C LEU A 90 1.18 -0.53 10.42
N SER A 91 0.57 -0.44 9.23
CA SER A 91 -0.80 -0.90 8.99
C SER A 91 -0.91 -2.14 8.09
N GLY A 92 0.14 -2.48 7.36
CA GLY A 92 0.12 -3.53 6.33
C GLY A 92 -0.63 -3.16 5.04
N GLY A 93 -1.28 -1.98 4.96
CA GLY A 93 -2.17 -1.57 3.87
C GLY A 93 -1.83 -0.23 3.23
N GLY A 94 -2.63 0.21 2.24
CA GLY A 94 -2.57 1.56 1.66
C GLY A 94 -1.39 1.89 0.73
N TYR A 95 -0.35 1.07 0.75
CA TYR A 95 0.89 1.28 -0.01
C TYR A 95 0.65 1.49 -1.52
N GLY A 96 -0.06 0.56 -2.17
CA GLY A 96 -0.24 0.57 -3.63
C GLY A 96 -0.88 1.85 -4.18
N PRO A 97 -2.08 2.26 -3.71
CA PRO A 97 -2.74 3.49 -4.15
C PRO A 97 -1.95 4.77 -3.84
N LEU A 98 -1.29 4.83 -2.67
CA LEU A 98 -0.50 5.99 -2.27
C LEU A 98 0.77 6.12 -3.13
N LEU A 99 1.47 5.01 -3.35
CA LEU A 99 2.72 5.01 -4.10
C LEU A 99 2.49 5.19 -5.60
N THR A 100 1.55 4.44 -6.18
CA THR A 100 1.20 4.54 -7.60
C THR A 100 0.58 5.89 -7.92
N GLY A 101 -0.40 6.34 -7.11
CA GLY A 101 -1.02 7.64 -7.26
C GLY A 101 0.01 8.75 -7.08
N GLY A 102 0.88 8.63 -6.09
CA GLY A 102 1.96 9.56 -5.84
C GLY A 102 2.99 9.65 -6.97
N GLN A 103 3.36 8.54 -7.59
CA GLN A 103 4.21 8.49 -8.78
C GLN A 103 3.55 9.18 -9.99
N ILE A 104 2.26 8.97 -10.21
CA ILE A 104 1.49 9.66 -11.25
C ILE A 104 1.45 11.17 -10.97
N LEU A 105 1.24 11.57 -9.70
CA LEU A 105 1.33 12.97 -9.28
C LEU A 105 2.75 13.56 -9.42
N ALA A 106 3.77 12.72 -9.38
CA ALA A 106 5.16 13.08 -9.63
C ALA A 106 5.52 13.05 -11.13
N GLY A 107 4.57 12.84 -12.04
CA GLY A 107 4.77 12.95 -13.49
C GLY A 107 5.16 11.64 -14.20
N ARG A 108 5.03 10.47 -13.55
CA ARG A 108 5.25 9.18 -14.23
C ARG A 108 4.01 8.69 -14.95
N GLU A 109 4.22 7.93 -16.03
CA GLU A 109 3.15 7.21 -16.72
C GLU A 109 2.52 6.15 -15.81
N GLY A 110 1.19 6.04 -15.83
CA GLY A 110 0.46 5.14 -14.93
C GLY A 110 0.89 3.67 -15.03
N LYS A 111 1.15 3.15 -16.24
CA LYS A 111 1.58 1.76 -16.42
C LYS A 111 2.98 1.51 -15.82
N SER A 112 3.93 2.39 -16.10
CA SER A 112 5.29 2.34 -15.53
C SER A 112 5.29 2.51 -14.01
N ALA A 113 4.42 3.39 -13.48
CA ALA A 113 4.25 3.59 -12.05
C ALA A 113 3.75 2.33 -11.33
N VAL A 114 2.69 1.70 -11.85
CA VAL A 114 2.16 0.44 -11.30
C VAL A 114 3.24 -0.65 -11.30
N GLY A 115 3.94 -0.86 -12.43
CA GLY A 115 4.99 -1.87 -12.53
C GLY A 115 6.16 -1.63 -11.56
N SER A 116 6.63 -0.38 -11.47
CA SER A 116 7.70 0.00 -10.54
C SER A 116 7.28 -0.20 -9.08
N THR A 117 6.02 0.10 -8.75
CA THR A 117 5.47 -0.05 -7.40
C THR A 117 5.43 -1.51 -6.99
N ILE A 118 4.88 -2.41 -7.83
CA ILE A 118 4.80 -3.84 -7.52
C ILE A 118 6.19 -4.44 -7.31
N PHE A 119 7.13 -4.10 -8.19
CA PHE A 119 8.50 -4.62 -8.09
C PHE A 119 9.22 -4.11 -6.81
N ALA A 120 9.10 -2.81 -6.50
CA ALA A 120 9.65 -2.25 -5.28
C ALA A 120 8.99 -2.86 -4.02
N GLU A 121 7.66 -3.06 -4.04
CA GLU A 121 6.91 -3.67 -2.95
C GLU A 121 7.39 -5.10 -2.67
N GLY A 122 7.58 -5.92 -3.70
CA GLY A 122 8.12 -7.27 -3.54
C GLY A 122 9.49 -7.28 -2.86
N PHE A 123 10.38 -6.36 -3.26
CA PHE A 123 11.70 -6.24 -2.65
C PHE A 123 11.63 -5.75 -1.19
N VAL A 124 10.80 -4.76 -0.89
CA VAL A 124 10.60 -4.26 0.49
C VAL A 124 9.99 -5.34 1.39
N CYS A 125 9.02 -6.10 0.88
CA CYS A 125 8.43 -7.24 1.60
C CYS A 125 9.46 -8.33 1.90
N LEU A 126 10.33 -8.66 0.93
CA LEU A 126 11.41 -9.62 1.13
C LEU A 126 12.38 -9.16 2.22
N VAL A 127 12.83 -7.90 2.17
CA VAL A 127 13.73 -7.35 3.20
C VAL A 127 13.04 -7.29 4.56
N GLY A 128 11.76 -6.88 4.61
CA GLY A 128 10.97 -6.88 5.84
C GLY A 128 10.83 -8.28 6.45
N PHE A 129 10.62 -9.30 5.64
CA PHE A 129 10.56 -10.70 6.08
C PHE A 129 11.91 -11.19 6.62
N LEU A 130 13.02 -10.89 5.94
CA LEU A 130 14.37 -11.21 6.42
C LEU A 130 14.71 -10.49 7.73
N ALA A 131 14.31 -9.23 7.87
CA ALA A 131 14.49 -8.46 9.10
C ALA A 131 13.65 -9.04 10.25
N TYR A 132 12.42 -9.48 9.99
CA TYR A 132 11.60 -10.20 10.96
C TYR A 132 12.28 -11.50 11.41
N LEU A 133 12.79 -12.31 10.48
CA LEU A 133 13.53 -13.54 10.79
C LEU A 133 14.78 -13.27 11.66
N ALA A 134 15.53 -12.23 11.33
CA ALA A 134 16.74 -11.85 12.07
C ALA A 134 16.44 -11.34 13.48
N THR A 135 15.29 -10.66 13.68
CA THR A 135 14.93 -10.05 14.98
C THR A 135 14.15 -10.99 15.90
N GLN A 136 13.27 -11.83 15.37
CA GLN A 136 12.42 -12.73 16.17
C GLN A 136 12.94 -14.18 16.23
N GLY A 137 13.87 -14.53 15.35
CA GLY A 137 14.38 -15.90 15.18
C GLY A 137 13.40 -16.81 14.42
N PRO A 138 13.90 -17.83 13.67
CA PRO A 138 13.07 -18.73 12.89
C PRO A 138 12.13 -19.60 13.76
N GLY A 139 12.41 -19.75 15.06
CA GLY A 139 11.63 -20.57 15.99
C GLY A 139 10.29 -19.98 16.43
N LYS A 140 10.00 -18.70 16.12
CA LYS A 140 8.70 -18.07 16.40
C LYS A 140 7.71 -18.12 15.22
N ILE A 141 8.09 -18.74 14.11
CA ILE A 141 7.19 -18.92 12.99
C ILE A 141 6.25 -20.08 13.30
N ASP A 142 4.97 -19.77 13.42
CA ASP A 142 3.92 -20.77 13.45
C ASP A 142 3.70 -21.31 12.02
N TRP A 143 4.29 -22.47 11.73
CA TRP A 143 4.15 -23.14 10.44
C TRP A 143 2.72 -23.60 10.16
N GLY A 144 1.90 -23.80 11.20
CA GLY A 144 0.48 -24.15 11.09
C GLY A 144 -0.35 -22.99 10.53
N LEU A 145 0.01 -21.74 10.83
CA LEU A 145 -0.63 -20.56 10.25
C LEU A 145 0.03 -20.12 8.94
N THR A 146 1.36 -20.19 8.88
CA THR A 146 2.15 -19.66 7.75
C THR A 146 1.83 -20.39 6.45
N VAL A 147 1.76 -21.73 6.47
CA VAL A 147 1.51 -22.53 5.27
C VAL A 147 0.15 -22.22 4.64
N PRO A 148 -0.99 -22.25 5.38
CA PRO A 148 -2.29 -21.84 4.84
C PRO A 148 -2.31 -20.41 4.32
N LEU A 149 -1.65 -19.46 5.00
CA LEU A 149 -1.55 -18.07 4.58
C LEU A 149 -0.83 -17.92 3.24
N VAL A 150 0.31 -18.60 3.06
CA VAL A 150 1.08 -18.58 1.81
C VAL A 150 0.28 -19.21 0.68
N ILE A 151 -0.34 -20.39 0.90
CA ILE A 151 -1.16 -21.06 -0.11
C ILE A 151 -2.34 -20.16 -0.52
N GLY A 152 -3.05 -19.59 0.45
CA GLY A 152 -4.15 -18.65 0.19
C GLY A 152 -3.69 -17.43 -0.61
N ALA A 153 -2.54 -16.83 -0.25
CA ALA A 153 -1.97 -15.70 -0.98
C ALA A 153 -1.63 -16.07 -2.44
N VAL A 154 -0.94 -17.19 -2.66
CA VAL A 154 -0.52 -17.66 -3.98
C VAL A 154 -1.72 -17.98 -4.88
N ILE A 155 -2.77 -18.60 -4.35
CA ILE A 155 -3.98 -18.94 -5.12
C ILE A 155 -4.85 -17.70 -5.36
N SER A 156 -4.96 -16.80 -4.38
CA SER A 156 -5.77 -15.58 -4.52
C SER A 156 -5.22 -14.60 -5.56
N ALA A 157 -3.90 -14.50 -5.71
CA ALA A 157 -3.28 -13.58 -6.67
C ALA A 157 -3.71 -13.79 -8.14
N PRO A 158 -3.63 -14.99 -8.74
CA PRO A 158 -4.11 -15.23 -10.10
C PRO A 158 -5.64 -15.12 -10.21
N LEU A 159 -6.40 -15.56 -9.19
CA LEU A 159 -7.86 -15.41 -9.18
C LEU A 159 -8.29 -13.94 -9.17
N ALA A 160 -7.59 -13.10 -8.40
CA ALA A 160 -7.79 -11.66 -8.39
C ALA A 160 -7.44 -11.05 -9.75
N ALA A 161 -6.31 -11.44 -10.37
CA ALA A 161 -5.93 -10.97 -11.70
C ALA A 161 -6.97 -11.34 -12.78
N LEU A 162 -7.50 -12.57 -12.74
CA LEU A 162 -8.52 -13.04 -13.68
C LEU A 162 -9.86 -12.32 -13.47
N THR A 163 -10.25 -12.08 -12.22
CA THR A 163 -11.49 -11.37 -11.87
C THR A 163 -11.42 -9.90 -12.28
N THR A 164 -10.33 -9.23 -11.93
CA THR A 164 -10.11 -7.80 -12.24
C THR A 164 -9.99 -7.54 -13.74
N ARG A 165 -9.60 -8.54 -14.54
CA ARG A 165 -9.61 -8.47 -16.01
C ARG A 165 -11.02 -8.48 -16.62
N LYS A 166 -12.01 -9.09 -15.95
CA LYS A 166 -13.39 -9.23 -16.46
C LYS A 166 -14.32 -8.08 -16.01
N ILE A 167 -14.07 -7.49 -14.85
CA ILE A 167 -14.94 -6.46 -14.25
C ILE A 167 -14.53 -5.06 -14.75
N PRO A 168 -15.49 -4.18 -15.11
CA PRO A 168 -15.17 -2.80 -15.46
C PRO A 168 -14.45 -2.08 -14.32
N THR A 169 -13.35 -1.41 -14.64
CA THR A 169 -12.42 -0.81 -13.67
C THR A 169 -13.12 0.15 -12.69
N GLU A 170 -14.14 0.87 -13.15
CA GLU A 170 -14.91 1.80 -12.30
C GLU A 170 -15.80 1.06 -11.29
N GLY A 171 -16.44 -0.05 -11.69
CA GLY A 171 -17.23 -0.88 -10.78
C GLY A 171 -16.36 -1.55 -9.72
N LEU A 172 -15.20 -2.06 -10.13
CA LEU A 172 -14.22 -2.65 -9.21
C LEU A 172 -13.73 -1.62 -8.17
N LYS A 173 -13.36 -0.41 -8.60
CA LYS A 173 -12.95 0.67 -7.69
C LYS A 173 -14.04 1.02 -6.69
N LEU A 174 -15.30 1.09 -7.14
CA LEU A 174 -16.44 1.37 -6.26
C LEU A 174 -16.62 0.27 -5.20
N ILE A 175 -16.57 -1.00 -5.62
CA ILE A 175 -16.66 -2.15 -4.69
C ILE A 175 -15.52 -2.09 -3.67
N ILE A 176 -14.28 -1.91 -4.10
CA ILE A 176 -13.12 -1.80 -3.20
C ILE A 176 -13.33 -0.66 -2.22
N ALA A 177 -13.78 0.52 -2.68
CA ALA A 177 -13.98 1.67 -1.83
C ALA A 177 -15.06 1.44 -0.77
N ILE A 178 -16.22 0.88 -1.14
CA ILE A 178 -17.30 0.56 -0.21
C ILE A 178 -16.84 -0.47 0.81
N VAL A 179 -16.23 -1.57 0.37
CA VAL A 179 -15.72 -2.63 1.27
C VAL A 179 -14.70 -2.05 2.25
N THR A 180 -13.77 -1.22 1.76
CA THR A 180 -12.73 -0.61 2.60
C THR A 180 -13.33 0.36 3.61
N ILE A 181 -14.33 1.16 3.23
CA ILE A 181 -15.05 2.04 4.16
C ILE A 181 -15.75 1.24 5.25
N VAL A 182 -16.47 0.17 4.87
CA VAL A 182 -17.18 -0.69 5.82
C VAL A 182 -16.20 -1.34 6.80
N LEU A 183 -15.10 -1.91 6.31
CA LEU A 183 -14.07 -2.54 7.15
C LEU A 183 -13.39 -1.53 8.10
N GLY A 184 -13.09 -0.33 7.59
CA GLY A 184 -12.50 0.75 8.39
C GLY A 184 -13.43 1.19 9.51
N SER A 185 -14.70 1.46 9.19
CA SER A 185 -15.73 1.80 10.17
C SER A 185 -15.92 0.69 11.20
N TRP A 186 -16.03 -0.57 10.77
CA TRP A 186 -16.18 -1.73 11.66
C TRP A 186 -15.00 -1.89 12.63
N THR A 187 -13.78 -1.69 12.12
CA THR A 187 -12.57 -1.76 12.94
C THR A 187 -12.58 -0.65 14.01
N LEU A 188 -13.00 0.56 13.63
CA LEU A 188 -13.05 1.70 14.53
C LEU A 188 -14.13 1.54 15.60
N THR A 189 -15.33 1.07 15.23
CA THR A 189 -16.39 0.77 16.19
C THR A 189 -15.98 -0.34 17.15
N GLY A 190 -15.28 -1.37 16.68
CA GLY A 190 -14.73 -2.43 17.54
C GLY A 190 -13.72 -1.92 18.57
N VAL A 191 -12.91 -0.93 18.21
CA VAL A 191 -11.98 -0.29 19.16
C VAL A 191 -12.71 0.61 20.16
N LEU A 192 -13.76 1.31 19.74
CA LEU A 192 -14.59 2.13 20.63
C LEU A 192 -15.39 1.28 21.63
N LEU A 193 -15.93 0.14 21.19
CA LEU A 193 -16.71 -0.78 22.03
C LEU A 193 -15.85 -1.57 23.03
N SER A 194 -14.57 -1.76 22.74
CA SER A 194 -13.63 -2.43 23.66
C SER A 194 -12.99 -1.49 24.70
N ASN A 195 -13.36 -0.20 24.68
CA ASN A 195 -12.99 0.81 25.66
C ASN A 195 -14.04 1.01 26.76
N HIS A 196 -15.15 0.27 26.71
CA HIS A 196 -16.16 0.15 27.76
C HIS A 196 -16.12 -1.26 28.33
#